data_AF-A0A1D1YV54-F1
#
_entry.id   AF-A0A1D1YV54-F1
#
_cell.length_a   1.000
_cell.length_b   1.000
_cell.length_c   1.000
_cell.angle_alpha   90.00
_cell.angle_beta   90.00
_cell.angle_gamma   90.00
#
_symmetry.space_group_name_H-M   'P 1'
#
loop_
_entity.id
_entity.type
_entity.pdbx_description
1 polymer ?
#
loop_
_entity_poly.entity_id
_entity_poly.type
_entity_poly.pdbx_seq_one_letter_code
_entity_poly.pdbx_strand_id
1 'polypeptide(L)'
;EREREMPSEATAAPRWAKRKYVKQVYQYVVNHFLALTLIPAAAWASLEALRWGGPEELLRSLRESLPQDPAHLVFLCTAAAAAAVVAAATYLLSRPGPVYLVDYALFKPPFTWRVPFASFMEHAHLIDCFDARSEQFLERILERSGLGEETCLPPAIHYIPPCPSLQLSRAEAELVIFSAVDDLLHRTSLNPRDLDVLVVNCSL
;
A
#
# COMPACT_ATOMS: atom_id res chain seq x y z
N GLU A 1 10.40 -3.76 47.51
CA GLU A 1 9.77 -5.07 47.75
C GLU A 1 8.26 -4.99 47.62
N ARG A 2 7.73 -5.51 46.51
CA ARG A 2 6.43 -6.20 46.42
C ARG A 2 6.36 -6.74 45.00
N GLU A 3 7.00 -7.89 44.83
CA GLU A 3 6.80 -8.75 43.67
C GLU A 3 5.32 -9.10 43.61
N ARG A 4 4.68 -8.73 42.51
CA ARG A 4 3.32 -9.14 42.19
C ARG A 4 3.48 -10.19 41.10
N GLU A 5 3.39 -11.45 41.52
CA GLU A 5 3.36 -12.62 40.62
C GLU A 5 2.29 -12.40 39.54
N MET A 6 2.71 -12.43 38.28
CA MET A 6 1.80 -12.48 37.14
C MET A 6 1.60 -13.94 36.71
N PRO A 7 0.36 -14.38 36.47
CA PRO A 7 0.11 -15.74 36.00
C PRO A 7 0.66 -15.93 34.59
N SER A 8 1.27 -17.09 34.34
CA SER A 8 1.72 -17.57 33.04
C SER A 8 0.52 -17.79 32.11
N GLU A 9 0.09 -16.74 31.40
CA GLU A 9 -0.76 -16.88 30.22
C GLU A 9 0.10 -17.34 29.04
N ALA A 10 -0.13 -18.57 28.58
CA ALA A 10 0.40 -19.07 27.32
C ALA A 10 -0.02 -18.11 26.20
N THR A 11 0.93 -17.33 25.70
CA THR A 11 0.74 -16.26 24.73
C THR A 11 0.43 -16.88 23.37
N ALA A 12 -0.85 -17.11 23.10
CA ALA A 12 -1.31 -17.41 21.75
C ALA A 12 -0.99 -16.22 20.85
N ALA A 13 -0.15 -16.43 19.84
CA ALA A 13 0.29 -15.37 18.93
C ALA A 13 -0.90 -14.55 18.40
N PRO A 14 -0.80 -13.21 18.40
CA PRO A 14 -1.92 -12.33 18.07
C PRO A 14 -2.44 -12.61 16.66
N ARG A 15 -3.75 -12.43 16.44
CA ARG A 15 -4.45 -12.78 15.18
C ARG A 15 -3.77 -12.19 13.93
N TRP A 16 -3.18 -11.00 14.03
CA TRP A 16 -2.43 -10.36 12.94
C TRP A 16 -1.13 -11.11 12.58
N ALA A 17 -0.43 -11.68 13.56
CA ALA A 17 0.81 -12.45 13.35
C ALA A 17 0.51 -13.78 12.62
N LYS A 18 -0.60 -14.45 12.95
CA LYS A 18 -1.08 -15.63 12.22
C LYS A 18 -1.45 -15.29 10.77
N ARG A 19 -2.16 -14.18 10.52
CA ARG A 19 -2.47 -13.69 9.17
C ARG A 19 -1.21 -13.38 8.36
N LYS A 20 -0.20 -12.76 8.99
CA LYS A 20 1.08 -12.42 8.35
C LYS A 20 1.85 -13.67 7.92
N TYR A 21 1.94 -14.69 8.78
CA TYR A 21 2.63 -15.94 8.46
C TYR A 21 1.93 -16.71 7.34
N VAL A 22 0.59 -16.81 7.40
CA VAL A 22 -0.20 -17.43 6.32
C VAL A 22 0.00 -16.69 5.01
N LYS A 23 -0.01 -15.35 5.02
CA LYS A 23 0.26 -14.54 3.82
C LYS A 23 1.66 -14.77 3.26
N GLN A 24 2.68 -14.91 4.11
CA GLN A 24 4.06 -15.16 3.69
C GLN A 24 4.26 -16.56 3.10
N VAL A 25 3.75 -17.60 3.76
CA VAL A 25 3.80 -18.97 3.23
C VAL A 25 3.03 -19.05 1.92
N TYR A 26 1.85 -18.42 1.87
CA TYR A 26 1.05 -18.31 0.66
C TYR A 26 1.80 -17.64 -0.49
N GLN A 27 2.38 -16.47 -0.24
CA GLN A 27 3.11 -15.70 -1.24
C GLN A 27 4.38 -16.43 -1.71
N TYR A 28 5.04 -17.18 -0.82
CA TYR A 28 6.16 -18.04 -1.17
C TYR A 28 5.73 -19.20 -2.09
N VAL A 29 4.66 -19.92 -1.75
CA VAL A 29 4.12 -21.04 -2.53
C VAL A 29 3.67 -20.57 -3.91
N VAL A 30 3.00 -19.43 -4.01
CA VAL A 30 2.55 -18.87 -5.29
C VAL A 30 3.74 -18.43 -6.14
N ASN A 31 4.69 -17.68 -5.58
CA ASN A 31 5.85 -17.20 -6.34
C ASN A 31 6.75 -18.34 -6.82
N HIS A 32 6.81 -19.45 -6.08
CA HIS A 32 7.62 -20.61 -6.42
C HIS A 32 6.79 -21.78 -6.96
N PHE A 33 5.54 -21.55 -7.37
CA PHE A 33 4.63 -22.62 -7.80
C PHE A 33 5.18 -23.43 -8.98
N LEU A 34 5.78 -22.74 -9.97
CA LEU A 34 6.44 -23.40 -11.10
C LEU A 34 7.63 -24.24 -10.66
N ALA A 35 8.43 -23.75 -9.71
CA ALA A 35 9.55 -24.51 -9.16
C ALA A 35 9.05 -25.73 -8.36
N LEU A 36 8.02 -25.55 -7.53
CA LEU A 36 7.40 -26.61 -6.72
C LEU A 36 6.76 -27.71 -7.56
N THR A 37 6.37 -27.42 -8.81
CA THR A 37 5.75 -28.41 -9.73
C THR A 37 6.76 -28.99 -10.72
N LEU A 38 7.66 -28.17 -11.30
CA LEU A 38 8.65 -28.61 -12.27
C LEU A 38 9.81 -29.40 -11.64
N ILE A 39 10.24 -29.06 -10.41
CA ILE A 39 11.36 -29.76 -9.76
C ILE A 39 11.01 -31.22 -9.46
N PRO A 40 9.85 -31.56 -8.86
CA PRO A 40 9.47 -32.96 -8.67
C PRO A 40 9.24 -33.71 -9.98
N ALA A 41 8.67 -33.07 -10.99
CA ALA A 41 8.45 -33.68 -12.30
C ALA A 41 9.78 -33.99 -13.01
N ALA A 42 10.73 -33.05 -12.98
CA ALA A 42 12.08 -33.24 -13.50
C ALA A 42 12.87 -34.28 -12.70
N ALA A 43 12.73 -34.30 -11.36
CA ALA A 43 13.35 -35.31 -10.51
C ALA A 43 12.80 -36.71 -10.79
N TRP A 44 11.48 -36.85 -10.97
CA TRP A 44 10.85 -38.11 -11.34
C TRP A 44 11.32 -38.60 -12.72
N ALA A 45 11.32 -37.72 -13.73
CA ALA A 45 11.83 -38.02 -15.06
C ALA A 45 13.32 -38.43 -15.02
N SER A 46 14.12 -37.74 -14.21
CA SER A 46 15.55 -38.07 -14.01
C SER A 46 15.72 -39.43 -13.33
N LEU A 47 14.88 -39.75 -12.33
CA LEU A 47 14.92 -41.05 -11.65
C LEU A 47 14.60 -42.20 -12.62
N GLU A 48 13.62 -41.99 -13.49
CA GLU A 48 13.24 -42.95 -14.54
C GLU A 48 14.34 -43.06 -15.61
N ALA A 49 15.03 -41.94 -15.92
CA ALA A 49 16.21 -41.91 -16.80
C ALA A 49 17.34 -42.82 -16.28
N LEU A 50 17.63 -42.72 -14.99
CA LEU A 50 18.66 -43.52 -14.33
C LEU A 50 18.27 -44.99 -14.25
N ARG A 51 16.97 -45.31 -14.18
CA ARG A 51 16.48 -46.70 -14.17
C ARG A 51 16.57 -47.38 -15.54
N TRP A 52 16.53 -46.61 -16.64
CA TRP A 52 16.37 -47.15 -18.01
C TRP A 52 17.58 -46.95 -18.95
N GLY A 53 18.66 -46.31 -18.50
CA GLY A 53 19.95 -46.38 -19.21
C GLY A 53 20.45 -45.08 -19.87
N GLY A 54 19.71 -43.97 -19.82
CA GLY A 54 20.19 -42.67 -20.29
C GLY A 54 19.10 -41.75 -20.86
N PRO A 55 19.39 -40.45 -21.06
CA PRO A 55 18.43 -39.45 -21.56
C PRO A 55 17.98 -39.70 -23.01
N GLU A 56 18.81 -40.37 -23.81
CA GLU A 56 18.51 -40.71 -25.21
C GLU A 56 17.49 -41.85 -25.31
N GLU A 57 17.57 -42.89 -24.47
CA GLU A 57 16.50 -43.90 -24.36
C GLU A 57 15.21 -43.30 -23.81
N LEU A 58 15.30 -42.35 -22.88
CA LEU A 58 14.12 -41.68 -22.33
C LEU A 58 13.38 -40.81 -23.34
N LEU A 59 14.11 -40.05 -24.17
CA LEU A 59 13.54 -39.27 -25.26
C LEU A 59 12.95 -40.17 -26.35
N ARG A 60 13.59 -41.32 -26.61
CA ARG A 60 13.08 -42.34 -27.54
C ARG A 60 11.83 -43.03 -26.99
N SER A 61 11.80 -43.39 -25.71
CA SER A 61 10.63 -43.95 -25.03
C SER A 61 9.50 -42.93 -24.87
N LEU A 62 9.76 -41.65 -24.60
CA LEU A 62 8.73 -40.60 -24.60
C LEU A 62 8.15 -40.37 -26.00
N ARG A 63 8.98 -40.48 -27.04
CA ARG A 63 8.56 -40.37 -28.45
C ARG A 63 7.85 -41.63 -28.95
N GLU A 64 8.18 -42.81 -28.44
CA GLU A 64 7.50 -44.09 -28.77
C GLU A 64 6.24 -44.32 -27.91
N SER A 65 6.20 -43.80 -26.67
CA SER A 65 5.03 -43.83 -25.78
C SER A 65 3.96 -42.79 -26.14
N LEU A 66 4.23 -41.95 -27.14
CA LEU A 66 3.33 -40.93 -27.64
C LEU A 66 3.01 -41.20 -29.12
N PRO A 67 1.92 -41.89 -29.49
CA PRO A 67 1.07 -42.85 -28.77
C PRO A 67 0.82 -44.17 -29.54
N GLN A 68 0.82 -45.33 -28.87
CA GLN A 68 0.08 -46.53 -29.32
C GLN A 68 -0.99 -47.00 -28.32
N ASP A 69 -0.92 -46.59 -27.05
CA ASP A 69 -1.91 -46.94 -26.02
C ASP A 69 -2.77 -45.75 -25.55
N PRO A 70 -4.11 -45.85 -25.59
CA PRO A 70 -5.02 -44.75 -25.21
C PRO A 70 -4.88 -44.34 -23.73
N ALA A 71 -4.38 -45.21 -22.85
CA ALA A 71 -4.25 -44.95 -21.42
C ALA A 71 -3.19 -43.88 -21.08
N HIS A 72 -2.06 -43.85 -21.79
CA HIS A 72 -0.99 -42.87 -21.56
C HIS A 72 -1.38 -41.46 -22.01
N LEU A 73 -2.13 -41.35 -23.11
CA LEU A 73 -2.70 -40.09 -23.58
C LEU A 73 -3.68 -39.52 -22.54
N VAL A 74 -4.55 -40.38 -21.99
CA VAL A 74 -5.51 -40.00 -20.94
C VAL A 74 -4.77 -39.52 -19.68
N PHE A 75 -3.68 -40.19 -19.29
CA PHE A 75 -2.86 -39.78 -18.14
C PHE A 75 -2.20 -38.40 -18.35
N LEU A 76 -1.60 -38.16 -19.53
CA LEU A 76 -0.99 -36.85 -19.85
C LEU A 76 -2.02 -35.71 -19.90
N CYS A 77 -3.18 -35.95 -20.52
CA CYS A 77 -4.25 -34.95 -20.59
C CYS A 77 -4.84 -34.64 -19.21
N THR A 78 -5.01 -35.66 -18.34
CA THR A 78 -5.49 -35.45 -16.97
C THR A 78 -4.47 -34.72 -16.10
N ALA A 79 -3.18 -35.03 -16.23
CA ALA A 79 -2.11 -34.31 -15.54
C ALA A 79 -2.01 -32.84 -15.98
N ALA A 80 -2.09 -32.57 -17.29
CA ALA A 80 -2.08 -31.21 -17.83
C ALA A 80 -3.32 -30.41 -17.39
N ALA A 81 -4.50 -31.03 -17.41
CA ALA A 81 -5.73 -30.41 -16.93
C ALA A 81 -5.68 -30.11 -15.43
N ALA A 82 -5.17 -31.04 -14.61
CA ALA A 82 -4.96 -30.83 -13.18
C ALA A 82 -3.99 -29.67 -12.93
N ALA A 83 -2.85 -29.62 -13.64
CA ALA A 83 -1.89 -28.52 -13.54
C ALA A 83 -2.53 -27.17 -13.93
N ALA A 84 -3.33 -27.12 -15.00
CA ALA A 84 -4.04 -25.91 -15.41
C ALA A 84 -5.07 -25.46 -14.37
N VAL A 85 -5.81 -26.39 -13.75
CA VAL A 85 -6.76 -26.10 -12.67
C VAL A 85 -6.03 -25.55 -11.44
N VAL A 86 -4.90 -26.15 -11.03
CA VAL A 86 -4.12 -25.64 -9.90
C VAL A 86 -3.52 -24.27 -10.22
N ALA A 87 -3.03 -24.04 -11.44
CA ALA A 87 -2.53 -22.73 -11.88
C ALA A 87 -3.65 -21.66 -11.88
N ALA A 88 -4.84 -21.99 -12.38
CA ALA A 88 -5.98 -21.09 -12.36
C ALA A 88 -6.45 -20.80 -10.93
N ALA A 89 -6.54 -21.81 -10.07
CA ALA A 89 -6.91 -21.65 -8.67
C ALA A 89 -5.89 -20.78 -7.90
N THR A 90 -4.60 -21.03 -8.08
CA THR A 90 -3.55 -20.22 -7.46
C THR A 90 -3.57 -18.78 -7.97
N TYR A 91 -3.79 -18.55 -9.27
CA TYR A 91 -3.96 -17.21 -9.83
C TYR A 91 -5.16 -16.46 -9.23
N LEU A 92 -6.32 -17.11 -9.16
CA LEU A 92 -7.54 -16.49 -8.62
C LEU A 92 -7.42 -16.20 -7.12
N LEU A 93 -6.80 -17.10 -6.36
CA LEU A 93 -6.59 -16.92 -4.92
C LEU A 93 -5.47 -15.91 -4.59
N SER A 94 -4.53 -15.69 -5.52
CA SER A 94 -3.34 -14.85 -5.28
C SER A 94 -3.53 -13.42 -5.69
N ARG A 95 -4.57 -13.16 -6.46
CA ARG A 95 -4.96 -11.79 -6.79
C ARG A 95 -5.20 -11.01 -5.50
N PRO A 96 -4.47 -9.91 -5.27
CA PRO A 96 -4.79 -9.03 -4.15
C PRO A 96 -6.24 -8.58 -4.32
N GLY A 97 -7.02 -8.64 -3.23
CA GLY A 97 -8.38 -8.13 -3.23
C GLY A 97 -8.39 -6.66 -3.65
N PRO A 98 -9.42 -6.20 -4.37
CA PRO A 98 -9.54 -4.79 -4.72
C PRO A 98 -9.58 -3.91 -3.45
N VAL A 99 -8.91 -2.76 -3.52
CA VAL A 99 -8.89 -1.76 -2.45
C VAL A 99 -9.84 -0.63 -2.83
N TYR A 100 -10.73 -0.27 -1.93
CA TYR A 100 -11.74 0.76 -2.16
C TYR A 100 -11.56 1.91 -1.18
N LEU A 101 -11.77 3.13 -1.68
CA LEU A 101 -11.96 4.30 -0.84
C LEU A 101 -13.41 4.27 -0.34
N VAL A 102 -13.60 4.10 0.96
CA VAL A 102 -14.93 4.03 1.57
C VAL A 102 -15.51 5.43 1.78
N ASP A 103 -14.71 6.35 2.31
CA ASP A 103 -15.12 7.73 2.59
C ASP A 103 -13.89 8.65 2.65
N TYR A 104 -14.11 9.96 2.61
CA TYR A 104 -13.10 10.99 2.77
C TYR A 104 -13.65 12.19 3.55
N ALA A 105 -12.77 12.85 4.30
CA ALA A 105 -13.08 14.09 4.98
C ALA A 105 -11.94 15.09 4.78
N LEU A 106 -12.29 16.37 4.75
CA LEU A 106 -11.35 17.46 4.54
C LEU A 106 -11.61 18.51 5.61
N PHE A 107 -10.53 19.04 6.19
CA PHE A 107 -10.64 20.22 7.02
C PHE A 107 -10.96 21.44 6.15
N LYS A 108 -12.06 22.13 6.46
CA LYS A 108 -12.38 23.42 5.85
C LYS A 108 -11.91 24.52 6.80
N PRO A 109 -10.88 25.30 6.43
CA PRO A 109 -10.41 26.39 7.26
C PRO A 109 -11.50 27.47 7.44
N PRO A 110 -11.50 28.18 8.57
CA PRO A 110 -12.42 29.29 8.79
C PRO A 110 -12.09 30.45 7.85
N PHE A 111 -13.08 31.30 7.57
CA PHE A 111 -12.91 32.46 6.68
C PHE A 111 -11.80 33.43 7.14
N THR A 112 -11.49 33.46 8.43
CA THR A 112 -10.39 34.26 8.98
C THR A 112 -9.01 33.82 8.50
N TRP A 113 -8.86 32.64 7.90
CA TRP A 113 -7.59 32.15 7.34
C TRP A 113 -7.46 32.44 5.84
N ARG A 114 -8.51 32.98 5.21
CA ARG A 114 -8.52 33.35 3.80
C ARG A 114 -7.54 34.50 3.55
N VAL A 115 -6.80 34.42 2.46
CA VAL A 115 -5.87 35.45 2.01
C VAL A 115 -6.17 35.80 0.55
N PRO A 116 -6.92 36.91 0.31
CA PRO A 116 -7.08 37.49 -1.03
C PRO A 116 -5.73 37.89 -1.64
N PHE A 117 -5.66 37.95 -2.97
CA PHE A 117 -4.40 38.27 -3.66
C PHE A 117 -3.87 39.66 -3.29
N ALA A 118 -4.76 40.65 -3.17
CA ALA A 118 -4.39 42.00 -2.75
C ALA A 118 -3.75 42.00 -1.35
N SER A 119 -4.34 41.29 -0.38
CA SER A 119 -3.80 41.18 0.98
C SER A 119 -2.46 40.45 1.00
N PHE A 120 -2.31 39.39 0.19
CA PHE A 120 -1.03 38.69 0.06
C PHE A 120 0.08 39.61 -0.47
N MET A 121 -0.20 40.37 -1.54
CA MET A 121 0.78 41.28 -2.14
C MET A 121 1.12 42.45 -1.21
N GLU A 122 0.13 42.99 -0.50
CA GLU A 122 0.36 44.02 0.52
C GLU A 122 1.24 43.48 1.66
N HIS A 123 0.95 42.29 2.19
CA HIS A 123 1.79 41.66 3.20
C HIS A 123 3.22 41.40 2.69
N ALA A 124 3.37 40.88 1.47
CA ALA A 124 4.69 40.63 0.88
C ALA A 124 5.54 41.91 0.83
N HIS A 125 4.90 43.04 0.48
CA HIS A 125 5.55 44.35 0.45
C HIS A 125 5.89 44.87 1.86
N LEU A 126 4.98 44.72 2.83
CA LEU A 126 5.18 45.17 4.21
C LEU A 126 6.25 44.39 4.97
N ILE A 127 6.43 43.11 4.65
CA ILE A 127 7.44 42.26 5.29
C ILE A 127 8.85 42.60 4.76
N ASP A 128 8.96 43.31 3.63
CA ASP A 128 10.21 43.76 3.00
C ASP A 128 11.23 42.62 2.82
N CYS A 129 10.72 41.41 2.54
CA CYS A 129 11.55 40.22 2.37
C CYS A 129 11.94 39.97 0.90
N PHE A 130 11.40 40.74 -0.03
CA PHE A 130 11.61 40.61 -1.47
C PHE A 130 12.12 41.93 -2.06
N ASP A 131 13.05 41.85 -3.01
CA ASP A 131 13.33 43.01 -3.87
C ASP A 131 12.19 43.23 -4.88
N ALA A 132 12.11 44.43 -5.46
CA ALA A 132 11.05 44.79 -6.41
C ALA A 132 10.95 43.83 -7.62
N ARG A 133 12.05 43.17 -8.01
CA ARG A 133 12.04 42.19 -9.10
C ARG A 133 11.39 40.88 -8.66
N SER A 134 11.65 40.46 -7.43
CA SER A 134 11.10 39.25 -6.80
C SER A 134 9.62 39.44 -6.49
N GLU A 135 9.20 40.62 -6.04
CA GLU A 135 7.77 40.96 -5.87
C GLU A 135 7.00 40.83 -7.19
N GLN A 136 7.49 41.45 -8.28
CA GLN A 136 6.86 41.32 -9.60
C GLN A 136 6.84 39.89 -10.13
N PHE A 137 7.87 39.10 -9.78
CA PHE A 137 7.91 37.68 -10.14
C PHE A 137 6.87 36.87 -9.34
N LEU A 138 6.74 37.13 -8.04
CA LEU A 138 5.76 36.51 -7.16
C LEU A 138 4.33 36.85 -7.58
N GLU A 139 4.06 38.10 -7.96
CA GLU A 139 2.78 38.53 -8.51
C GLU A 139 2.40 37.73 -9.76
N ARG A 140 3.32 37.59 -10.73
CA ARG A 140 3.10 36.80 -11.95
C ARG A 140 2.90 35.30 -11.66
N ILE A 141 3.56 34.76 -10.64
CA ILE A 141 3.32 33.39 -10.18
C ILE A 141 1.90 33.29 -9.62
N LEU A 142 1.52 34.21 -8.73
CA LEU A 142 0.22 34.21 -8.07
C LEU A 142 -0.91 34.24 -9.10
N GLU A 143 -0.84 35.14 -10.08
CA GLU A 143 -1.81 35.27 -11.17
C GLU A 143 -1.93 34.00 -12.05
N ARG A 144 -0.89 33.17 -12.12
CA ARG A 144 -0.83 31.98 -12.98
C ARG A 144 -0.86 30.66 -12.22
N SER A 145 -0.95 30.72 -10.89
CA SER A 145 -0.87 29.55 -10.00
C SER A 145 -2.13 28.68 -10.03
N GLY A 146 -3.25 29.21 -10.54
CA GLY A 146 -4.56 28.55 -10.45
C GLY A 146 -5.19 28.65 -9.05
N LEU A 147 -4.58 29.41 -8.14
CA LEU A 147 -5.18 29.76 -6.85
C LEU A 147 -6.35 30.73 -7.05
N GLY A 148 -7.29 30.76 -6.11
CA GLY A 148 -8.41 31.68 -6.12
C GLY A 148 -8.41 32.61 -4.91
N GLU A 149 -9.32 33.58 -4.89
CA GLU A 149 -9.48 34.55 -3.80
C GLU A 149 -9.90 33.92 -2.46
N GLU A 150 -10.34 32.66 -2.47
CA GLU A 150 -10.71 31.89 -1.26
C GLU A 150 -9.56 31.04 -0.69
N THR A 151 -8.35 31.13 -1.27
CA THR A 151 -7.18 30.40 -0.77
C THR A 151 -6.89 30.78 0.67
N CYS A 152 -6.66 29.77 1.52
CA CYS A 152 -6.41 29.95 2.94
C CYS A 152 -4.97 29.59 3.29
N LEU A 153 -4.44 30.28 4.29
CA LEU A 153 -3.07 30.15 4.76
C LEU A 153 -3.02 29.93 6.28
N PRO A 154 -2.02 29.20 6.82
CA PRO A 154 -1.91 28.94 8.26
C PRO A 154 -1.85 30.22 9.11
N PRO A 155 -2.43 30.24 10.33
CA PRO A 155 -2.45 31.42 11.21
C PRO A 155 -1.09 32.09 11.41
N ALA A 156 -0.01 31.29 11.47
CA ALA A 156 1.34 31.76 11.69
C ALA A 156 1.82 32.78 10.63
N ILE A 157 1.27 32.74 9.41
CA ILE A 157 1.68 33.61 8.32
C ILE A 157 0.75 34.81 8.09
N HIS A 158 -0.27 34.99 8.92
CA HIS A 158 -1.11 36.20 8.95
C HIS A 158 -0.49 37.32 9.78
N TYR A 159 0.54 37.05 10.58
CA TYR A 159 1.26 38.07 11.34
C TYR A 159 2.23 38.86 10.45
N ILE A 160 2.45 40.13 10.76
CA ILE A 160 3.47 40.98 10.13
C ILE A 160 4.47 41.44 11.21
N PRO A 161 5.72 40.94 11.21
CA PRO A 161 6.25 39.87 10.35
C PRO A 161 5.66 38.49 10.72
N PRO A 162 5.72 37.49 9.81
CA PRO A 162 5.25 36.13 10.09
C PRO A 162 5.90 35.52 11.33
N CYS A 163 5.18 34.64 12.02
CA CYS A 163 5.65 33.95 13.21
C CYS A 163 5.80 32.44 12.97
N PRO A 164 6.77 31.98 12.15
CA PRO A 164 6.98 30.57 11.92
C PRO A 164 7.62 29.93 13.17
N SER A 165 6.82 29.18 13.93
CA SER A 165 7.32 28.41 15.08
C SER A 165 6.77 26.99 15.04
N LEU A 166 7.59 26.03 15.47
CA LEU A 166 7.17 24.63 15.57
C LEU A 166 5.93 24.46 16.46
N GLN A 167 5.76 25.32 17.47
CA GLN A 167 4.58 25.30 18.33
C GLN A 167 3.32 25.67 17.56
N LEU A 168 3.34 26.72 16.74
CA LEU A 168 2.18 27.12 15.95
C LEU A 168 1.89 26.15 14.81
N SER A 169 2.92 25.63 14.13
CA SER A 169 2.77 24.58 13.12
C SER A 169 2.17 23.30 13.70
N ARG A 170 2.57 22.91 14.91
CA ARG A 170 1.99 21.76 15.60
C ARG A 170 0.53 21.99 15.95
N ALA A 171 0.18 23.17 16.48
CA ALA A 171 -1.20 23.50 16.83
C ALA A 171 -2.11 23.50 15.59
N GLU A 172 -1.63 24.02 14.46
CA GLU A 172 -2.33 23.95 13.18
C GLU A 172 -2.49 22.50 12.71
N ALA A 173 -1.42 21.71 12.70
CA ALA A 173 -1.47 20.32 12.27
C ALA A 173 -2.43 19.48 13.13
N GLU A 174 -2.41 19.64 14.44
CA GLU A 174 -3.35 18.96 15.36
C GLU A 174 -4.80 19.36 15.03
N LEU A 175 -5.08 20.65 14.84
CA LEU A 175 -6.41 21.12 14.46
C LEU A 175 -6.87 20.52 13.12
N VAL A 176 -6.04 20.60 12.07
CA VAL A 176 -6.37 20.16 10.72
C VAL A 176 -6.57 18.65 10.68
N ILE A 177 -5.62 17.88 11.21
CA ILE A 177 -5.62 16.42 11.15
C ILE A 177 -6.77 15.87 11.99
N PHE A 178 -6.91 16.31 13.26
CA PHE A 178 -7.96 15.75 14.12
C PHE A 178 -9.35 16.15 13.67
N SER A 179 -9.56 17.38 13.18
CA SER A 179 -10.87 17.75 12.62
C SER A 179 -11.27 16.86 11.43
N ALA A 180 -10.33 16.57 10.52
CA ALA A 180 -10.61 15.70 9.38
C ALA A 180 -10.85 14.24 9.80
N VAL A 181 -10.07 13.73 10.77
CA VAL A 181 -10.23 12.36 11.28
C VAL A 181 -11.54 12.20 12.04
N ASP A 182 -11.90 13.16 12.89
CA ASP A 182 -13.16 13.16 13.64
C ASP A 182 -14.37 13.17 12.71
N ASP A 183 -14.34 14.04 11.68
CA ASP A 183 -15.38 14.10 10.64
C ASP A 183 -15.51 12.75 9.90
N LEU A 184 -14.39 12.13 9.54
CA LEU A 184 -14.38 10.85 8.82
C LEU A 184 -14.96 9.72 9.67
N LEU A 185 -14.52 9.62 10.94
CA LEU A 185 -15.01 8.61 11.87
C LEU A 185 -16.50 8.80 12.15
N HIS A 186 -16.95 10.05 12.28
CA HIS A 186 -18.36 10.37 12.46
C HIS A 186 -19.21 9.93 11.27
N ARG A 187 -18.80 10.24 10.02
CA ARG A 187 -19.55 9.88 8.81
C ARG A 187 -19.59 8.37 8.56
N THR A 188 -18.48 7.70 8.80
CA THR A 188 -18.36 6.25 8.57
C THR A 188 -18.91 5.41 9.72
N SER A 189 -19.14 6.01 10.90
CA SER A 189 -19.50 5.31 12.14
C SER A 189 -18.50 4.20 12.52
N LEU A 190 -17.26 4.31 12.07
CA LEU A 190 -16.20 3.35 12.39
C LEU A 190 -15.70 3.58 13.81
N ASN A 191 -15.46 2.48 14.53
CA ASN A 191 -14.74 2.56 15.80
C ASN A 191 -13.25 2.75 15.49
N PRO A 192 -12.56 3.74 16.08
CA PRO A 192 -11.12 3.92 15.90
C PRO A 192 -10.30 2.67 16.22
N ARG A 193 -10.80 1.80 17.11
CA ARG A 193 -10.15 0.53 17.48
C ARG A 193 -10.18 -0.54 16.37
N ASP A 194 -11.04 -0.37 15.36
CA ASP A 194 -11.14 -1.28 14.22
C ASP A 194 -10.18 -0.89 13.07
N LEU A 195 -9.46 0.23 13.22
CA LEU A 195 -8.46 0.67 12.24
C LEU A 195 -7.13 -0.05 12.46
N ASP A 196 -6.74 -0.91 11.52
CA ASP A 196 -5.49 -1.68 11.60
C ASP A 196 -4.23 -0.86 11.26
N VAL A 197 -4.37 0.14 10.37
CA VAL A 197 -3.25 0.88 9.79
C VAL A 197 -3.60 2.36 9.65
N LEU A 198 -2.73 3.22 10.15
CA LEU A 198 -2.75 4.67 9.92
C LEU A 198 -1.53 5.06 9.10
N VAL A 199 -1.75 5.77 8.00
CA VAL A 199 -0.68 6.35 7.17
C VAL A 199 -0.83 7.86 7.22
N VAL A 200 0.23 8.55 7.64
CA VAL A 200 0.26 10.02 7.73
C VAL A 200 1.36 10.54 6.82
N ASN A 201 1.05 11.58 6.06
CA ASN A 201 2.04 12.38 5.33
C ASN A 201 1.93 13.83 5.81
N CYS A 202 3.06 14.44 6.12
CA CYS A 202 3.15 15.83 6.53
C CYS A 202 4.47 16.39 6.02
N SER A 203 4.41 17.57 5.39
CA SER A 203 5.56 18.38 5.01
C SER A 203 5.52 19.69 5.76
N LEU A 204 6.70 20.31 5.93
CA LEU A 204 6.86 21.61 6.57
C LEU A 204 6.87 22.73 5.53
#